data_AF-A0AA40DUJ1-F1
#
_entry.id   AF-A0AA40DUJ1-F1
#
_cell.length_a   1.000
_cell.length_b   1.000
_cell.length_c   1.000
_cell.angle_alpha   90.00
_cell.angle_beta   90.00
_cell.angle_gamma   90.00
#
_symmetry.space_group_name_H-M   'P 1'
#
loop_
_entity.id
_entity.type
_entity.pdbx_description
1 polymer ?
#
loop_
_entity_poly.entity_id
_entity_poly.type
_entity_poly.pdbx_seq_one_letter_code
_entity_poly.pdbx_strand_id
1 'polypeptide(L)'
;MFSMSPPRNLSRDVQRLTNPSQSWLGQLLGLEEDEAEEYYEEEDDAVNTAAASTMGFVFNIENVAMRNGDVPPEVAGVIGSLVRRGIPVAYVTNASADGGFGDVGQKEALVARMLDHAVPVSDYQVCMRHAPFRYLVKTLHLGDRNVLMVGGHGAQGVHRLAAACGFGKAWTPVTFRGASAVQIAAIVVLSAPGDPSGDLELVGSILASSPETRLYVCNEDFERATNFQFPAINYSAFMKMLADYWRARHGASR
;
A
#
# COMPACT_ATOMS: atom_id res chain seq x y z
N MET A 1 21.44 -33.23 -21.65
CA MET A 1 22.53 -32.26 -21.36
C MET A 1 22.08 -30.91 -21.88
N PHE A 2 21.52 -30.06 -21.01
CA PHE A 2 21.22 -28.66 -21.35
C PHE A 2 22.16 -27.78 -20.54
N SER A 3 23.07 -27.12 -21.24
CA SER A 3 23.96 -26.09 -20.70
C SER A 3 23.16 -24.79 -20.63
N MET A 4 22.99 -24.24 -19.43
CA MET A 4 22.51 -22.88 -19.25
C MET A 4 23.72 -21.98 -19.03
N SER A 5 23.91 -21.00 -19.93
CA SER A 5 24.88 -19.93 -19.74
C SER A 5 24.42 -19.00 -18.59
N PRO A 6 25.33 -18.45 -17.79
CA PRO A 6 24.96 -17.54 -16.71
C PRO A 6 24.45 -16.20 -17.25
N PRO A 7 23.58 -15.49 -16.52
CA PRO A 7 23.06 -14.19 -16.94
C PRO A 7 24.17 -13.14 -16.98
N ARG A 8 24.06 -12.24 -17.96
CA ARG A 8 25.00 -11.14 -18.20
C ARG A 8 25.04 -10.16 -17.01
N ASN A 9 26.25 -9.69 -16.73
CA ASN A 9 26.67 -8.70 -15.72
C ASN A 9 25.59 -7.72 -15.21
N LEU A 10 25.05 -8.01 -14.01
CA LEU A 10 24.29 -7.08 -13.17
C LEU A 10 25.13 -5.91 -12.61
N SER A 11 26.47 -5.97 -12.72
CA SER A 11 27.36 -4.94 -12.15
C SER A 11 27.27 -3.60 -12.87
N ARG A 12 26.92 -3.58 -14.16
CA ARG A 12 26.79 -2.33 -14.94
C ARG A 12 25.51 -1.56 -14.64
N ASP A 13 24.42 -2.25 -14.31
CA ASP A 13 23.14 -1.60 -14.02
C ASP A 13 23.10 -1.00 -12.61
N VAL A 14 23.86 -1.55 -11.67
CA VAL A 14 24.02 -0.97 -10.33
C VAL A 14 24.92 0.28 -10.35
N GLN A 15 25.98 0.29 -11.15
CA GLN A 15 26.82 1.50 -11.34
C GLN A 15 26.07 2.69 -11.95
N ARG A 16 25.01 2.44 -12.74
CA ARG A 16 24.15 3.50 -13.29
C ARG A 16 23.26 4.18 -12.26
N LEU A 17 22.93 3.51 -11.16
CA LEU A 17 22.07 4.07 -10.11
C LEU A 17 22.84 4.95 -9.10
N THR A 18 24.17 4.85 -9.08
CA THR A 18 25.03 5.61 -8.16
C THR A 18 25.72 6.81 -8.82
N ASN A 19 25.54 7.03 -10.12
CA ASN A 19 26.07 8.19 -10.83
C ASN A 19 25.00 9.30 -10.96
N PRO A 20 25.13 10.45 -10.26
CA PRO A 20 24.11 11.50 -10.25
C PRO A 20 23.78 12.04 -11.65
N SER A 21 24.76 12.10 -12.57
CA SER A 21 24.57 12.59 -13.94
C SER A 21 23.74 11.65 -14.83
N GLN A 22 23.62 10.37 -14.47
CA GLN A 22 22.78 9.40 -15.19
C GLN A 22 21.47 9.06 -14.47
N SER A 23 21.21 9.68 -13.32
CA SER A 23 19.93 9.55 -12.62
C SER A 23 18.85 10.41 -13.28
N TRP A 24 17.60 9.96 -13.23
CA TRP A 24 16.43 10.75 -13.67
C TRP A 24 16.31 12.11 -12.94
N LEU A 25 16.89 12.20 -11.73
CA LEU A 25 17.01 13.46 -10.96
C LEU A 25 18.05 14.42 -11.56
N GLY A 26 19.17 13.92 -12.08
CA GLY A 26 20.18 14.74 -12.77
C GLY A 26 19.61 15.39 -14.04
N GLN A 27 18.80 14.64 -14.79
CA GLN A 27 18.08 15.15 -15.96
C GLN A 27 16.98 16.16 -15.61
N LEU A 28 16.43 16.12 -14.39
CA LEU A 28 15.41 17.05 -13.91
C LEU A 28 16.01 18.38 -13.43
N LEU A 29 17.27 18.38 -12.98
CA LEU A 29 17.97 19.54 -12.41
C LEU A 29 18.81 20.33 -13.41
N GLY A 30 18.90 19.88 -14.67
CA GLY A 30 19.57 20.62 -15.75
C GLY A 30 21.06 20.85 -15.54
N LEU A 31 21.74 19.94 -14.85
CA LEU A 31 23.18 20.00 -14.64
C LEU A 31 23.89 19.54 -15.92
N GLU A 32 24.59 20.45 -16.60
CA GLU A 32 25.39 20.14 -17.79
C GLU A 32 26.65 19.33 -17.42
N GLU A 33 27.07 18.44 -18.32
CA GLU A 33 28.12 17.43 -18.10
C GLU A 33 29.55 18.00 -17.86
N ASP A 34 29.75 19.32 -17.98
CA ASP A 34 31.10 19.91 -18.10
C ASP A 34 31.68 20.55 -16.83
N GLU A 35 30.99 20.50 -15.67
CA GLU A 35 31.53 21.03 -14.39
C GLU A 35 31.87 19.95 -13.33
N ALA A 36 31.84 18.67 -13.69
CA ALA A 36 32.00 17.56 -12.74
C ALA A 36 33.40 16.88 -12.74
N GLU A 37 34.37 17.38 -13.51
CA GLU A 37 35.65 16.66 -13.74
C GLU A 37 36.90 17.24 -13.07
N GLU A 38 36.81 18.30 -12.26
CA GLU A 38 37.99 18.91 -11.64
C GLU A 38 37.81 19.11 -10.13
N TYR A 39 37.58 18.05 -9.34
CA TYR A 39 37.84 18.11 -7.89
C TYR A 39 37.82 16.75 -7.15
N TYR A 40 38.53 15.70 -7.59
CA TYR A 40 38.84 14.58 -6.69
C TYR A 40 40.18 13.91 -7.04
N GLU A 41 41.27 14.50 -6.58
CA GLU A 41 42.54 13.77 -6.38
C GLU A 41 42.58 13.26 -4.93
N GLU A 42 42.73 11.93 -4.81
CA GLU A 42 43.33 11.17 -3.72
C GLU A 42 42.80 11.37 -2.29
N GLU A 43 41.81 10.55 -1.89
CA GLU A 43 41.93 9.74 -0.67
C GLU A 43 41.42 8.32 -0.97
N ASP A 44 42.36 7.38 -1.00
CA ASP A 44 42.19 5.94 -1.13
C ASP A 44 41.53 5.36 0.14
N ASP A 45 40.30 5.78 0.43
CA ASP A 45 39.45 5.08 1.38
C ASP A 45 38.99 3.79 0.70
N ALA A 46 39.58 2.68 1.13
CA ALA A 46 39.16 1.34 0.77
C ALA A 46 37.64 1.22 0.90
N VAL A 47 36.94 1.40 -0.23
CA VAL A 47 35.52 1.13 -0.36
C VAL A 47 35.38 -0.35 -0.12
N ASN A 48 35.10 -0.67 1.14
CA ASN A 48 34.68 -1.96 1.59
C ASN A 48 33.34 -2.21 0.88
N THR A 49 33.40 -2.73 -0.34
CA THR A 49 32.28 -3.32 -1.06
C THR A 49 31.83 -4.52 -0.25
N ALA A 50 31.22 -4.27 0.90
CA ALA A 50 30.45 -5.23 1.64
C ALA A 50 29.44 -5.76 0.64
N ALA A 51 29.58 -7.03 0.28
CA ALA A 51 28.67 -7.71 -0.63
C ALA A 51 27.24 -7.37 -0.19
N ALA A 52 26.47 -6.72 -1.06
CA ALA A 52 25.10 -6.32 -0.74
C ALA A 52 24.36 -7.52 -0.14
N SER A 53 23.76 -7.33 1.04
CA SER A 53 23.02 -8.40 1.71
C SER A 53 22.02 -9.01 0.73
N THR A 54 22.06 -10.33 0.55
CA THR A 54 21.11 -11.07 -0.29
C THR A 54 19.74 -11.26 0.37
N MET A 55 19.57 -10.74 1.59
CA MET A 55 18.37 -10.87 2.40
C MET A 55 17.88 -9.48 2.86
N GLY A 56 16.56 -9.31 2.94
CA GLY A 56 15.89 -8.16 3.53
C GLY A 56 14.68 -8.59 4.37
N PHE A 57 14.17 -7.68 5.20
CA PHE A 57 13.04 -7.92 6.09
C PHE A 57 11.84 -7.04 5.74
N VAL A 58 10.64 -7.61 5.84
CA VAL A 58 9.39 -6.88 5.74
C VAL A 58 8.66 -7.03 7.07
N PHE A 59 8.41 -5.91 7.75
CA PHE A 59 7.71 -5.90 9.02
C PHE A 59 6.26 -5.50 8.83
N ASN A 60 5.34 -6.26 9.42
CA ASN A 60 4.02 -5.70 9.69
C ASN A 60 4.17 -4.51 10.65
N ILE A 61 3.35 -3.49 10.52
CA ILE A 61 3.41 -2.36 11.45
C ILE A 61 2.68 -2.73 12.74
N GLU A 62 1.42 -3.16 12.64
CA GLU A 62 0.59 -3.44 13.81
C GLU A 62 1.08 -4.67 14.57
N ASN A 63 1.37 -4.48 15.86
CA ASN A 63 1.86 -5.48 16.82
C ASN A 63 3.22 -6.10 16.51
N VAL A 64 3.95 -5.56 15.53
CA VAL A 64 5.31 -6.00 15.20
C VAL A 64 6.26 -4.82 15.27
N ALA A 65 6.18 -3.87 14.32
CA ALA A 65 7.00 -2.66 14.40
C ALA A 65 6.48 -1.68 15.46
N MET A 66 5.17 -1.69 15.72
CA MET A 66 4.48 -0.79 16.64
C MET A 66 3.43 -1.51 17.47
N ARG A 67 3.23 -1.04 18.71
CA ARG A 67 2.19 -1.54 19.61
C ARG A 67 1.45 -0.36 20.24
N ASN A 68 0.12 -0.38 20.20
CA ASN A 68 -0.74 0.70 20.72
C ASN A 68 -0.37 2.10 20.17
N GLY A 69 0.09 2.15 18.92
CA GLY A 69 0.53 3.39 18.29
C GLY A 69 1.93 3.85 18.68
N ASP A 70 2.71 3.07 19.44
CA ASP A 70 4.07 3.43 19.84
C ASP A 70 5.10 2.42 19.30
N VAL A 71 6.38 2.80 19.23
CA VAL A 71 7.49 1.90 18.83
C VAL A 71 8.19 1.40 20.09
N PRO A 72 8.10 0.10 20.43
CA PRO A 72 8.80 -0.44 21.58
C PRO A 72 10.33 -0.27 21.45
N PRO A 73 11.05 0.14 22.51
CA PRO A 73 12.49 0.39 22.44
C PRO A 73 13.30 -0.81 21.92
N GLU A 74 12.91 -2.02 22.30
CA GLU A 74 13.53 -3.27 21.85
C GLU A 74 13.36 -3.49 20.34
N VAL A 75 12.20 -3.11 19.78
CA VAL A 75 11.91 -3.20 18.35
C VAL A 75 12.74 -2.18 17.58
N ALA A 76 12.82 -0.94 18.07
CA ALA A 76 13.68 0.09 17.49
C ALA A 76 15.14 -0.35 17.45
N GLY A 77 15.63 -0.96 18.55
CA GLY A 77 16.98 -1.50 18.64
C GLY A 77 17.28 -2.59 17.61
N VAL A 78 16.34 -3.54 17.42
CA VAL A 78 16.46 -4.62 16.42
C VAL A 78 16.50 -4.04 15.00
N ILE A 79 15.55 -3.18 14.64
CA ILE A 79 15.48 -2.59 13.30
C ILE A 79 16.73 -1.75 13.02
N GLY A 80 17.15 -0.90 13.97
CA GLY A 80 18.36 -0.10 13.84
C GLY A 80 19.62 -0.96 13.65
N SER A 81 19.68 -2.13 14.29
CA SER A 81 20.78 -3.10 14.11
C SER A 81 20.81 -3.68 12.69
N LEU A 82 19.64 -4.01 12.11
CA LEU A 82 19.54 -4.49 10.73
C LEU A 82 20.02 -3.43 9.73
N VAL A 83 19.55 -2.19 9.88
CA VAL A 83 19.92 -1.10 8.97
C VAL A 83 21.41 -0.75 9.09
N ARG A 84 21.99 -0.70 10.29
CA ARG A 84 23.45 -0.50 10.46
C ARG A 84 24.30 -1.60 9.83
N ARG A 85 23.75 -2.80 9.64
CA ARG A 85 24.42 -3.93 8.95
C ARG A 85 24.19 -3.92 7.44
N GLY A 86 23.54 -2.90 6.90
CA GLY A 86 23.21 -2.81 5.47
C GLY A 86 22.13 -3.79 5.03
N ILE A 87 21.30 -4.29 5.96
CA ILE A 87 20.19 -5.19 5.64
C ILE A 87 18.95 -4.35 5.31
N PRO A 88 18.37 -4.49 4.09
CA PRO A 88 17.17 -3.76 3.71
C PRO A 88 15.97 -4.09 4.61
N VAL A 89 15.21 -3.06 4.97
CA VAL A 89 13.95 -3.18 5.72
C VAL A 89 12.82 -2.45 4.99
N ALA A 90 11.63 -3.03 5.04
CA ALA A 90 10.39 -2.43 4.57
C ALA A 90 9.26 -2.70 5.57
N TYR A 91 8.18 -1.95 5.45
CA TYR A 91 7.03 -1.95 6.34
C TYR A 91 5.75 -2.11 5.54
N VAL A 92 4.85 -2.96 6.02
CA VAL A 92 3.52 -3.16 5.45
C VAL A 92 2.50 -2.96 6.56
N THR A 93 1.39 -2.28 6.24
CA THR A 93 0.25 -2.12 7.16
C THR A 93 -1.05 -2.47 6.47
N ASN A 94 -1.88 -3.19 7.22
CA ASN A 94 -3.26 -3.52 6.88
C ASN A 94 -4.28 -2.62 7.60
N ALA A 95 -3.84 -1.68 8.45
CA ALA A 95 -4.73 -0.87 9.27
C ALA A 95 -5.65 0.06 8.44
N SER A 96 -6.88 0.24 8.93
CA SER A 96 -7.84 1.22 8.41
C SER A 96 -8.05 2.35 9.43
N ALA A 97 -8.46 3.51 8.91
CA ALA A 97 -8.52 4.79 9.63
C ALA A 97 -9.45 4.83 10.87
N ASP A 98 -10.17 3.76 11.21
CA ASP A 98 -10.94 3.64 12.46
C ASP A 98 -10.08 3.09 13.62
N GLY A 99 -8.80 3.46 13.64
CA GLY A 99 -7.80 2.98 14.60
C GLY A 99 -6.35 2.94 14.09
N GLY A 100 -6.09 3.24 12.80
CA GLY A 100 -4.73 3.36 12.27
C GLY A 100 -4.69 3.75 10.79
N PHE A 101 -4.02 4.88 10.51
CA PHE A 101 -3.38 5.28 9.25
C PHE A 101 -4.05 4.96 7.88
N GLY A 102 -5.16 5.62 7.53
CA GLY A 102 -5.83 5.61 6.21
C GLY A 102 -5.85 6.91 5.38
N ASP A 103 -5.01 7.94 5.63
CA ASP A 103 -4.80 9.08 4.69
C ASP A 103 -3.32 9.33 4.32
N VAL A 104 -3.07 10.23 3.36
CA VAL A 104 -1.71 10.62 2.92
C VAL A 104 -0.89 11.20 4.08
N GLY A 105 -1.50 12.08 4.89
CA GLY A 105 -0.85 12.68 6.07
C GLY A 105 -0.58 11.68 7.20
N GLN A 106 -1.23 10.52 7.18
CA GLN A 106 -1.04 9.47 8.17
C GLN A 106 0.17 8.58 7.85
N LYS A 107 0.51 8.38 6.57
CA LYS A 107 1.81 7.79 6.22
C LYS A 107 2.95 8.69 6.72
N GLU A 108 2.82 10.00 6.50
CA GLU A 108 3.77 11.00 7.01
C GLU A 108 3.85 10.94 8.54
N ALA A 109 2.72 10.87 9.25
CA ALA A 109 2.68 10.76 10.71
C ALA A 109 3.31 9.45 11.22
N LEU A 110 3.12 8.33 10.52
CA LEU A 110 3.75 7.05 10.83
C LEU A 110 5.27 7.15 10.67
N VAL A 111 5.74 7.68 9.53
CA VAL A 111 7.17 7.87 9.25
C VAL A 111 7.78 8.81 10.30
N ALA A 112 7.14 9.94 10.60
CA ALA A 112 7.58 10.88 11.63
C ALA A 112 7.72 10.18 12.99
N ARG A 113 6.72 9.40 13.41
CA ARG A 113 6.77 8.66 14.68
C ARG A 113 7.90 7.64 14.70
N MET A 114 8.12 6.90 13.63
CA MET A 114 9.23 5.95 13.57
C MET A 114 10.58 6.67 13.67
N LEU A 115 10.72 7.84 13.04
CA LEU A 115 11.90 8.68 13.16
C LEU A 115 12.11 9.22 14.59
N ASP A 116 11.04 9.60 15.30
CA ASP A 116 11.11 10.02 16.71
C ASP A 116 11.71 8.94 17.63
N HIS A 117 11.53 7.66 17.28
CA HIS A 117 12.11 6.50 17.98
C HIS A 117 13.44 6.03 17.38
N ALA A 118 14.10 6.87 16.58
CA ALA A 118 15.35 6.58 15.90
C ALA A 118 15.31 5.32 15.01
N VAL A 119 14.13 5.00 14.46
CA VAL A 119 13.97 3.95 13.46
C VAL A 119 14.18 4.55 12.08
N PRO A 120 15.26 4.18 11.36
CA PRO A 120 15.52 4.69 10.02
C PRO A 120 14.45 4.17 9.05
N VAL A 121 13.59 5.07 8.57
CA VAL A 121 12.53 4.76 7.61
C VAL A 121 12.38 5.92 6.63
N SER A 122 12.09 5.58 5.39
CA SER A 122 11.68 6.51 4.34
C SER A 122 10.30 6.15 3.81
N ASP A 123 9.66 7.09 3.13
CA ASP A 123 8.37 6.86 2.50
C ASP A 123 8.38 5.67 1.53
N TYR A 124 9.47 5.41 0.84
CA TYR A 124 9.56 4.32 -0.13
C TYR A 124 9.57 2.93 0.52
N GLN A 125 9.87 2.86 1.82
CA GLN A 125 9.90 1.61 2.57
C GLN A 125 8.54 1.26 3.18
N VAL A 126 7.54 2.15 3.12
CA VAL A 126 6.22 1.93 3.74
C VAL A 126 5.16 1.67 2.68
N CYS A 127 4.62 0.46 2.68
CA CYS A 127 3.48 0.04 1.87
C CYS A 127 2.19 0.07 2.69
N MET A 128 1.32 1.02 2.36
CA MET A 128 -0.02 1.12 2.95
C MET A 128 -1.00 0.16 2.26
N ARG A 129 -2.01 -0.35 2.98
CA ARG A 129 -3.06 -1.25 2.46
C ARG A 129 -3.68 -0.83 1.11
N HIS A 130 -3.80 0.47 0.88
CA HIS A 130 -4.46 1.04 -0.30
C HIS A 130 -3.48 1.30 -1.45
N ALA A 131 -2.17 1.24 -1.22
CA ALA A 131 -1.16 1.48 -2.24
C ALA A 131 -1.33 0.59 -3.49
N PRO A 132 -1.71 -0.70 -3.37
CA PRO A 132 -2.02 -1.55 -4.52
C PRO A 132 -3.17 -1.02 -5.40
N PHE A 133 -4.06 -0.15 -4.92
CA PHE A 133 -5.15 0.36 -5.78
C PHE A 133 -4.67 1.28 -6.90
N ARG A 134 -3.48 1.87 -6.78
CA ARG A 134 -2.84 2.58 -7.89
C ARG A 134 -2.56 1.65 -9.08
N TYR A 135 -2.33 0.36 -8.82
CA TYR A 135 -2.21 -0.64 -9.89
C TYR A 135 -3.55 -0.81 -10.62
N LEU A 136 -4.69 -0.78 -9.92
CA LEU A 136 -6.00 -0.88 -10.57
C LEU A 136 -6.24 0.32 -11.50
N VAL A 137 -5.86 1.52 -11.07
CA VAL A 137 -5.95 2.73 -11.91
C VAL A 137 -5.06 2.62 -13.15
N LYS A 138 -3.79 2.26 -12.96
CA LYS A 138 -2.79 2.24 -14.05
C LYS A 138 -2.96 1.08 -15.02
N THR A 139 -3.18 -0.13 -14.51
CA THR A 139 -3.14 -1.37 -15.29
C THR A 139 -4.53 -1.79 -15.79
N LEU A 140 -5.58 -1.49 -15.02
CA LEU A 140 -6.96 -1.83 -15.39
C LEU A 140 -7.75 -0.60 -15.88
N HIS A 141 -7.08 0.54 -16.05
CA HIS A 141 -7.64 1.79 -16.56
C HIS A 141 -8.91 2.25 -15.83
N LEU A 142 -8.94 2.06 -14.51
CA LEU A 142 -10.10 2.45 -13.69
C LEU A 142 -10.13 3.93 -13.29
N GLY A 143 -9.09 4.72 -13.63
CA GLY A 143 -9.00 6.13 -13.26
C GLY A 143 -10.20 6.97 -13.69
N ASP A 144 -10.65 6.82 -14.93
CA ASP A 144 -11.76 7.62 -15.49
C ASP A 144 -13.12 6.92 -15.49
N ARG A 145 -13.19 5.76 -14.82
CA ARG A 145 -14.38 4.89 -14.74
C ARG A 145 -15.11 5.13 -13.42
N ASN A 146 -16.43 4.93 -13.41
CA ASN A 146 -17.19 4.99 -12.17
C ASN A 146 -16.82 3.79 -11.29
N VAL A 147 -16.23 4.06 -10.13
CA VAL A 147 -15.85 3.04 -9.16
C VAL A 147 -16.61 3.27 -7.87
N LEU A 148 -17.31 2.25 -7.39
CA LEU A 148 -17.94 2.30 -6.08
C LEU A 148 -16.91 1.96 -5.00
N MET A 149 -16.63 2.92 -4.13
CA MET A 149 -15.73 2.82 -2.99
C MET A 149 -16.54 2.58 -1.73
N VAL A 150 -16.37 1.41 -1.12
CA VAL A 150 -17.08 1.02 0.11
C VAL A 150 -16.14 1.17 1.31
N GLY A 151 -16.58 1.90 2.33
CA GLY A 151 -15.81 2.12 3.56
C GLY A 151 -16.54 3.00 4.58
N GLY A 152 -16.06 3.01 5.81
CA GLY A 152 -16.70 3.61 6.99
C GLY A 152 -16.29 5.06 7.26
N HIS A 153 -15.30 5.58 6.53
CA HIS A 153 -14.67 6.89 6.76
C HIS A 153 -15.50 8.11 6.35
N GLY A 154 -16.81 7.94 6.18
CA GLY A 154 -17.68 8.91 5.56
C GLY A 154 -17.31 9.20 4.09
N ALA A 155 -18.18 9.92 3.38
CA ALA A 155 -17.98 10.17 1.96
C ALA A 155 -16.67 10.91 1.67
N GLN A 156 -16.37 11.96 2.44
CA GLN A 156 -15.19 12.80 2.21
C GLN A 156 -13.87 12.04 2.39
N GLY A 157 -13.75 11.20 3.43
CA GLY A 157 -12.56 10.40 3.68
C GLY A 157 -12.30 9.41 2.55
N VAL A 158 -13.35 8.71 2.13
CA VAL A 158 -13.30 7.76 1.00
C VAL A 158 -12.90 8.47 -0.30
N HIS A 159 -13.47 9.63 -0.61
CA HIS A 159 -13.12 10.38 -1.82
C HIS A 159 -11.67 10.87 -1.82
N ARG A 160 -11.16 11.36 -0.68
CA ARG A 160 -9.74 11.75 -0.57
C ARG A 160 -8.81 10.58 -0.84
N LEU A 161 -9.11 9.42 -0.26
CA LEU A 161 -8.30 8.21 -0.46
C LEU A 161 -8.35 7.72 -1.92
N ALA A 162 -9.54 7.73 -2.51
CA ALA A 162 -9.74 7.37 -3.90
C ALA A 162 -8.95 8.30 -4.84
N ALA A 163 -9.00 9.62 -4.61
CA ALA A 163 -8.23 10.61 -5.35
C ALA A 163 -6.71 10.37 -5.20
N ALA A 164 -6.23 10.09 -4.00
CA ALA A 164 -4.81 9.77 -3.74
C ALA A 164 -4.33 8.48 -4.43
N CYS A 165 -5.26 7.59 -4.79
CA CYS A 165 -5.00 6.38 -5.58
C CYS A 165 -5.15 6.62 -7.09
N GLY A 166 -5.68 7.78 -7.51
CA GLY A 166 -5.85 8.15 -8.92
C GLY A 166 -7.24 7.83 -9.51
N PHE A 167 -8.25 7.54 -8.69
CA PHE A 167 -9.63 7.38 -9.16
C PHE A 167 -10.29 8.75 -9.32
N GLY A 168 -10.58 9.14 -10.57
CA GLY A 168 -11.24 10.40 -10.92
C GLY A 168 -12.76 10.38 -10.76
N LYS A 169 -13.40 9.19 -10.78
CA LYS A 169 -14.86 9.02 -10.62
C LYS A 169 -15.21 8.01 -9.55
N ALA A 170 -14.84 8.33 -8.31
CA ALA A 170 -15.20 7.54 -7.15
C ALA A 170 -16.61 7.89 -6.66
N TRP A 171 -17.38 6.86 -6.32
CA TRP A 171 -18.69 6.95 -5.67
C TRP A 171 -18.61 6.30 -4.30
N THR A 172 -19.36 6.79 -3.33
CA THR A 172 -19.62 6.06 -2.08
C THR A 172 -21.05 5.52 -2.09
N PRO A 173 -21.38 4.51 -1.26
CA PRO A 173 -22.75 4.03 -1.13
C PRO A 173 -23.77 5.16 -0.91
N VAL A 174 -23.43 6.12 -0.04
CA VAL A 174 -24.28 7.30 0.24
C VAL A 174 -24.53 8.13 -1.02
N THR A 175 -23.48 8.45 -1.77
CA THR A 175 -23.61 9.29 -2.98
C THR A 175 -24.22 8.53 -4.17
N PHE A 176 -24.10 7.20 -4.20
CA PHE A 176 -24.56 6.38 -5.31
C PHE A 176 -26.05 6.04 -5.23
N ARG A 177 -26.64 5.92 -4.02
CA ARG A 177 -28.06 5.58 -3.84
C ARG A 177 -29.04 6.54 -4.54
N GLY A 178 -28.61 7.75 -4.92
CA GLY A 178 -29.37 8.70 -5.73
C GLY A 178 -29.06 8.72 -7.23
N ALA A 179 -28.16 7.85 -7.72
CA ALA A 179 -27.56 7.92 -9.05
C ALA A 179 -27.76 6.62 -9.86
N SER A 180 -28.98 6.09 -9.91
CA SER A 180 -29.31 4.77 -10.48
C SER A 180 -28.97 4.59 -11.98
N ALA A 181 -28.77 5.67 -12.73
CA ALA A 181 -28.36 5.62 -14.14
C ALA A 181 -26.85 5.40 -14.34
N VAL A 182 -26.05 5.46 -13.27
CA VAL A 182 -24.60 5.35 -13.37
C VAL A 182 -24.18 3.88 -13.39
N GLN A 183 -23.56 3.45 -14.49
CA GLN A 183 -22.93 2.13 -14.57
C GLN A 183 -21.62 2.13 -13.79
N ILE A 184 -21.52 1.24 -12.80
CA ILE A 184 -20.30 0.99 -12.00
C ILE A 184 -19.42 -0.01 -12.74
N ALA A 185 -18.14 0.33 -12.94
CA ALA A 185 -17.17 -0.55 -13.60
C ALA A 185 -16.47 -1.50 -12.61
N ALA A 186 -16.30 -1.05 -11.36
CA ALA A 186 -15.67 -1.82 -10.30
C ALA A 186 -16.17 -1.37 -8.93
N ILE A 187 -16.11 -2.28 -7.97
CA ILE A 187 -16.35 -2.04 -6.56
C ILE A 187 -15.02 -2.26 -5.83
N VAL A 188 -14.62 -1.31 -5.00
CA VAL A 188 -13.41 -1.38 -4.20
C VAL A 188 -13.79 -1.23 -2.73
N VAL A 189 -13.51 -2.26 -1.93
CA VAL A 189 -13.76 -2.24 -0.48
C VAL A 189 -12.49 -1.77 0.21
N LEU A 190 -12.55 -0.54 0.72
CA LEU A 190 -11.43 0.16 1.36
C LEU A 190 -11.32 -0.16 2.86
N SER A 191 -12.44 -0.42 3.52
CA SER A 191 -12.52 -0.71 4.96
C SER A 191 -13.85 -1.36 5.30
N ALA A 192 -14.10 -1.60 6.59
CA ALA A 192 -15.44 -1.94 7.06
C ALA A 192 -16.46 -0.86 6.63
N PRO A 193 -17.66 -1.26 6.15
CA PRO A 193 -18.71 -0.31 5.76
C PRO A 193 -19.31 0.41 6.97
N GLY A 194 -19.77 1.64 6.76
CA GLY A 194 -20.49 2.41 7.78
C GLY A 194 -21.94 1.92 7.99
N ASP A 195 -22.57 1.36 6.96
CA ASP A 195 -23.90 0.73 6.98
C ASP A 195 -23.78 -0.69 6.40
N PRO A 196 -23.35 -1.69 7.19
CA PRO A 196 -23.08 -3.03 6.67
C PRO A 196 -24.27 -3.65 5.95
N SER A 197 -25.50 -3.44 6.44
CA SER A 197 -26.71 -4.01 5.84
C SER A 197 -27.05 -3.34 4.51
N GLY A 198 -27.11 -2.00 4.47
CA GLY A 198 -27.46 -1.30 3.24
C GLY A 198 -26.34 -1.36 2.19
N ASP A 199 -25.08 -1.38 2.61
CA ASP A 199 -23.94 -1.52 1.70
C ASP A 199 -23.87 -2.94 1.12
N LEU A 200 -24.21 -3.97 1.90
CA LEU A 200 -24.35 -5.35 1.42
C LEU A 200 -25.45 -5.47 0.35
N GLU A 201 -26.62 -4.88 0.61
CA GLU A 201 -27.74 -4.88 -0.34
C GLU A 201 -27.38 -4.15 -1.64
N LEU A 202 -26.73 -2.99 -1.51
CA LEU A 202 -26.31 -2.20 -2.67
C LEU A 202 -25.27 -2.94 -3.52
N VAL A 203 -24.19 -3.42 -2.90
CA VAL A 203 -23.12 -4.15 -3.58
C VAL A 203 -23.67 -5.41 -4.23
N GLY A 204 -24.49 -6.18 -3.51
CA GLY A 204 -25.16 -7.36 -4.05
C GLY A 204 -26.03 -7.05 -5.27
N SER A 205 -26.79 -5.96 -5.23
CA SER A 205 -27.65 -5.53 -6.35
C SER A 205 -26.86 -5.11 -7.59
N ILE A 206 -25.73 -4.42 -7.41
CA ILE A 206 -24.84 -4.05 -8.53
C ILE A 206 -24.23 -5.30 -9.15
N LEU A 207 -23.67 -6.20 -8.33
CA LEU A 207 -23.06 -7.44 -8.83
C LEU A 207 -24.08 -8.35 -9.54
N ALA A 208 -25.33 -8.39 -9.06
CA ALA A 208 -26.39 -9.18 -9.68
C ALA A 208 -26.88 -8.60 -11.01
N SER A 209 -26.89 -7.26 -11.14
CA SER A 209 -27.36 -6.58 -12.35
C SER A 209 -26.27 -6.36 -13.40
N SER A 210 -25.01 -6.33 -12.99
CA SER A 210 -23.83 -6.02 -13.81
C SER A 210 -22.73 -7.06 -13.56
N PRO A 211 -22.85 -8.29 -14.11
CA PRO A 211 -21.93 -9.41 -13.83
C PRO A 211 -20.48 -9.15 -14.29
N GLU A 212 -20.26 -8.16 -15.14
CA GLU A 212 -18.93 -7.67 -15.53
C GLU A 212 -18.24 -6.83 -14.44
N THR A 213 -19.00 -6.33 -13.47
CA THR A 213 -18.47 -5.52 -12.35
C THR A 213 -17.58 -6.38 -11.47
N ARG A 214 -16.34 -5.95 -11.29
CA ARG A 214 -15.37 -6.64 -10.44
C ARG A 214 -15.36 -6.07 -9.04
N LEU A 215 -15.22 -6.95 -8.04
CA LEU A 215 -15.05 -6.61 -6.64
C LEU A 215 -13.58 -6.75 -6.23
N TYR A 216 -13.00 -5.69 -5.68
CA TYR A 216 -11.63 -5.63 -5.20
C TYR A 216 -11.59 -5.39 -3.70
N VAL A 217 -10.67 -6.09 -3.04
CA VAL A 217 -10.55 -6.14 -1.58
C VAL A 217 -9.07 -6.06 -1.21
N CYS A 218 -8.71 -5.37 -0.11
CA CYS A 218 -7.33 -5.01 0.22
C CYS A 218 -6.83 -5.48 1.60
N ASN A 219 -7.15 -6.70 2.05
CA ASN A 219 -7.43 -7.00 3.45
C ASN A 219 -8.33 -8.26 3.56
N GLU A 220 -7.78 -9.40 3.94
CA GLU A 220 -8.56 -10.61 4.19
C GLU A 220 -8.61 -10.97 5.68
N ASP A 221 -7.94 -10.19 6.52
CA ASP A 221 -7.87 -10.43 7.96
C ASP A 221 -9.29 -10.39 8.54
N PHE A 222 -9.69 -11.48 9.19
CA PHE A 222 -10.98 -11.61 9.87
C PHE A 222 -11.03 -10.84 11.18
N GLU A 223 -9.88 -10.73 11.81
CA GLU A 223 -9.72 -10.04 13.08
C GLU A 223 -8.60 -9.01 12.93
N ARG A 224 -8.73 -7.91 13.67
CA ARG A 224 -7.65 -6.96 13.86
C ARG A 224 -7.40 -6.75 15.34
N ALA A 225 -6.13 -6.60 15.69
CA ALA A 225 -5.77 -6.12 17.01
C ALA A 225 -6.32 -4.70 17.20
N THR A 226 -6.74 -4.41 18.42
CA THR A 226 -7.18 -3.08 18.84
C THR A 226 -6.62 -2.79 20.23
N ASN A 227 -6.91 -1.60 20.75
CA ASN A 227 -6.61 -1.28 22.14
C ASN A 227 -7.52 -2.01 23.16
N PHE A 228 -8.47 -2.85 22.69
CA PHE A 228 -9.33 -3.65 23.55
C PHE A 228 -8.71 -5.02 23.84
N GLN A 229 -9.19 -5.66 24.92
CA GLN A 229 -8.75 -7.00 25.33
C GLN A 229 -9.02 -8.09 24.27
N PHE A 230 -10.07 -7.88 23.46
CA PHE A 230 -10.47 -8.81 22.40
C PHE A 230 -10.17 -8.21 21.03
N PRO A 231 -9.79 -9.04 20.03
CA PRO A 231 -9.67 -8.56 18.66
C PRO A 231 -11.01 -8.03 18.17
N ALA A 232 -10.97 -6.98 17.35
CA ALA A 232 -12.17 -6.53 16.65
C ALA A 232 -12.35 -7.35 15.38
N ILE A 233 -13.59 -7.68 15.06
CA ILE A 233 -13.94 -8.23 13.76
C ILE A 233 -13.58 -7.18 12.71
N ASN A 234 -12.82 -7.63 11.72
CA ASN A 234 -12.40 -6.83 10.59
C ASN A 234 -13.31 -7.14 9.39
N TYR A 235 -13.14 -6.38 8.33
CA TYR A 235 -14.12 -6.32 7.26
C TYR A 235 -14.22 -7.60 6.42
N SER A 236 -13.33 -8.59 6.57
CA SER A 236 -13.55 -9.87 5.88
C SER A 236 -14.78 -10.63 6.39
N ALA A 237 -15.32 -10.25 7.57
CA ALA A 237 -16.68 -10.62 7.97
C ALA A 237 -17.74 -10.07 7.00
N PHE A 238 -17.61 -8.83 6.53
CA PHE A 238 -18.47 -8.29 5.48
C PHE A 238 -18.32 -9.07 4.16
N MET A 239 -17.10 -9.46 3.79
CA MET A 239 -16.87 -10.31 2.61
C MET A 239 -17.54 -11.67 2.73
N LYS A 240 -17.48 -12.27 3.92
CA LYS A 240 -18.19 -13.53 4.21
C LYS A 240 -19.71 -13.35 4.15
N MET A 241 -20.24 -12.27 4.71
CA MET A 241 -21.66 -11.92 4.60
C MET A 241 -22.09 -11.73 3.15
N LEU A 242 -21.27 -11.08 2.31
CA LEU A 242 -21.51 -10.89 0.89
C LEU A 242 -21.50 -12.22 0.12
N ALA A 243 -20.54 -13.10 0.41
CA ALA A 243 -20.50 -14.44 -0.17
C ALA A 243 -21.74 -15.27 0.22
N ASP A 244 -22.14 -15.22 1.49
CA ASP A 244 -23.31 -15.96 1.98
C ASP A 244 -24.62 -15.38 1.43
N TYR A 245 -24.73 -14.04 1.34
CA TYR A 245 -25.83 -13.35 0.66
C TYR A 245 -25.95 -13.77 -0.81
N TRP A 246 -24.82 -13.79 -1.52
CA TRP A 246 -24.78 -14.19 -2.92
C TRP A 246 -25.25 -15.64 -3.12
N ARG A 247 -24.73 -16.58 -2.31
CA ARG A 247 -25.14 -18.00 -2.34
C ARG A 247 -26.63 -18.17 -2.05
N ALA A 248 -27.17 -17.45 -1.07
CA ALA A 248 -28.58 -17.53 -0.73
C ALA A 248 -29.49 -17.05 -1.87
N ARG A 249 -29.06 -16.03 -2.61
CA ARG A 249 -29.87 -15.42 -3.68
C ARG A 249 -29.75 -16.14 -5.03
N HIS A 250 -28.58 -16.68 -5.35
CA HIS A 250 -28.28 -17.27 -6.67
C HIS A 250 -28.14 -18.79 -6.65
N GLY A 251 -28.34 -19.43 -5.49
CA GLY A 251 -28.04 -20.84 -5.28
C GLY A 251 -26.54 -21.09 -5.11
N ALA A 252 -26.19 -22.19 -4.46
CA ALA A 252 -24.80 -22.59 -4.32
C ALA A 252 -24.26 -23.07 -5.68
N SER A 253 -23.69 -22.17 -6.49
CA SER A 253 -22.80 -22.61 -7.57
C SER A 253 -21.52 -23.15 -6.90
N ARG A 254 -21.34 -24.47 -6.99
CA ARG A 254 -20.12 -25.17 -6.57
C ARG A 254 -18.91 -24.69 -7.35
#